data_AF-A0A3S1TMZ8-F1
#
_entry.id   AF-A0A3S1TMZ8-F1
#
_cell.length_a   1.000
_cell.length_b   1.000
_cell.length_c   1.000
_cell.angle_alpha   90.00
_cell.angle_beta   90.00
_cell.angle_gamma   90.00
#
_symmetry.space_group_name_H-M   'P 1'
#
loop_
_entity.id
_entity.type
_entity.pdbx_description
1 polymer ?
#
loop_
_entity_poly.entity_id
_entity_poly.type
_entity_poly.pdbx_seq_one_letter_code
_entity_poly.pdbx_strand_id
1 'polypeptide(L)' 'QIAGLSDEGKNIVRRDLGDGAFILFHLAEDGRLVAASGIGPGNAVARDIRLAEMLIAKRAKPAPEALGSQDVKLKSLLAA' A
#
# COMPACT_ATOMS: atom_id res chain seq x y z
N GLN A 1 -7.51 -7.37 -4.94
CA GLN A 1 -6.19 -8.07 -4.91
C GLN A 1 -5.54 -7.81 -3.57
N ILE A 2 -4.75 -8.76 -3.03
CA ILE A 2 -4.11 -8.63 -1.71
C ILE A 2 -2.63 -9.03 -1.83
N ALA A 3 -1.76 -8.38 -1.05
CA ALA A 3 -0.36 -8.77 -0.84
C ALA A 3 0.00 -8.66 0.66
N GLY A 4 0.89 -9.53 1.15
CA GLY A 4 1.37 -9.53 2.53
C GLY A 4 0.43 -10.18 3.55
N LEU A 5 0.68 -9.93 4.84
CA LEU A 5 -0.06 -10.49 5.99
C LEU A 5 -0.72 -9.37 6.80
N SER A 6 -2.01 -9.13 6.59
CA SER A 6 -2.75 -8.03 7.21
C SER A 6 -2.83 -8.12 8.74
N ASP A 7 -2.72 -9.32 9.31
CA ASP A 7 -2.76 -9.57 10.76
C ASP A 7 -1.56 -8.96 11.51
N GLU A 8 -0.44 -8.71 10.81
CA GLU A 8 0.70 -7.97 11.37
C GLU A 8 0.41 -6.45 11.49
N GLY A 9 -0.64 -5.96 10.82
CA GLY A 9 -1.01 -4.56 10.78
C GLY A 9 -1.59 -4.07 12.10
N LYS A 10 -1.09 -2.94 12.60
CA LYS A 10 -1.62 -2.19 13.76
C LYS A 10 -2.30 -0.89 13.34
N ASN A 11 -1.85 -0.31 12.24
CA ASN A 11 -2.44 0.90 11.65
C ASN A 11 -2.82 0.66 10.20
N ILE A 12 -3.83 1.38 9.72
CA ILE A 12 -4.29 1.31 8.33
C ILE A 12 -4.23 2.70 7.71
N VAL A 13 -3.64 2.78 6.52
CA VAL A 13 -3.66 3.98 5.67
C VAL A 13 -4.48 3.68 4.43
N ARG A 14 -5.47 4.52 4.14
CA ARG A 14 -6.25 4.45 2.91
C ARG A 14 -5.63 5.33 1.83
N ARG A 15 -5.53 4.80 0.62
CA ARG A 15 -5.22 5.54 -0.62
C ARG A 15 -6.38 5.36 -1.58
N ASP A 16 -7.17 6.40 -1.79
CA ASP A 16 -8.18 6.39 -2.84
C ASP A 16 -7.50 6.44 -4.22
N LEU A 17 -8.06 5.76 -5.22
CA LEU A 17 -7.55 5.68 -6.60
C LEU A 17 -8.52 6.28 -7.64
N GLY A 18 -9.69 6.75 -7.20
CA GLY A 18 -10.77 7.19 -8.08
C GLY A 18 -11.70 6.04 -8.49
N ASP A 19 -12.87 6.35 -9.06
CA ASP A 19 -13.85 5.37 -9.57
C ASP A 19 -14.25 4.27 -8.57
N GLY A 20 -14.31 4.62 -7.29
CA GLY A 20 -14.61 3.70 -6.19
C GLY A 20 -13.47 2.70 -5.88
N ALA A 21 -12.32 2.80 -6.57
CA ALA A 21 -11.13 2.02 -6.28
C ALA A 21 -10.29 2.66 -5.16
N PHE A 22 -9.73 1.82 -4.29
CA PHE A 22 -8.86 2.25 -3.20
C PHE A 22 -7.95 1.10 -2.73
N ILE A 23 -6.91 1.45 -1.98
CA ILE A 23 -6.01 0.52 -1.32
C ILE A 23 -5.99 0.81 0.18
N LEU A 24 -6.02 -0.25 0.98
CA LEU A 24 -5.72 -0.22 2.41
C LEU A 24 -4.30 -0.76 2.63
N PHE A 25 -3.40 0.11 3.07
CA PHE A 25 -2.05 -0.28 3.48
C PHE A 25 -2.05 -0.58 4.98
N HIS A 26 -1.52 -1.73 5.34
CA HIS A 26 -1.42 -2.17 6.73
C HIS A 26 0.01 -1.91 7.20
N LEU A 27 0.16 -1.12 8.26
CA LEU A 27 1.45 -0.79 8.87
C LEU A 27 1.56 -1.52 10.21
N ALA A 28 2.70 -2.16 10.45
CA ALA A 28 3.06 -2.63 11.78
C ALA A 28 3.31 -1.46 12.73
N GLU A 29 3.44 -1.74 14.03
CA GLU A 29 3.69 -0.74 15.07
C GLU A 29 4.96 0.10 14.81
N ASP A 30 5.98 -0.51 14.18
CA ASP A 30 7.25 0.14 13.87
C ASP A 30 7.25 0.90 12.53
N GLY A 31 6.07 1.11 11.92
CA GLY A 31 5.86 1.81 10.67
C GLY A 31 6.16 0.98 9.41
N ARG A 32 6.54 -0.29 9.54
CA ARG A 32 6.79 -1.17 8.38
C ARG A 32 5.49 -1.50 7.64
N LEU A 33 5.54 -1.42 6.31
CA LEU A 33 4.44 -1.91 5.47
C LEU A 33 4.43 -3.45 5.47
N VAL A 34 3.32 -4.04 5.92
CA VAL A 34 3.17 -5.50 6.07
C VAL A 34 2.11 -6.11 5.16
N ALA A 35 1.13 -5.34 4.72
CA ALA A 35 0.14 -5.78 3.74
C ALA A 35 -0.46 -4.62 2.94
N ALA A 36 -1.04 -4.96 1.79
CA ALA A 36 -1.86 -4.05 1.01
C ALA A 36 -3.08 -4.77 0.43
N SER A 37 -4.26 -4.21 0.66
CA SER A 37 -5.54 -4.73 0.18
C SER A 37 -6.13 -3.75 -0.82
N GLY A 38 -6.22 -4.14 -2.09
CA GLY A 38 -6.75 -3.32 -3.17
C GLY A 38 -8.15 -3.73 -3.58
N ILE A 39 -9.07 -2.77 -3.59
CA ILE A 39 -10.49 -2.91 -3.93
C ILE A 39 -10.79 -1.97 -5.08
N GLY A 40 -11.45 -2.45 -6.13
CA GLY A 40 -11.82 -1.65 -7.30
C GLY A 40 -12.22 -2.54 -8.49
N PRO A 41 -12.85 -1.97 -9.53
CA PRO A 41 -13.26 -2.72 -10.70
C PRO A 41 -12.05 -3.18 -11.54
N GLY A 42 -12.19 -4.34 -12.18
CA GLY A 42 -11.20 -4.86 -13.14
C GLY A 42 -9.77 -4.88 -12.59
N ASN A 43 -8.85 -4.22 -13.29
CA ASN A 43 -7.43 -4.15 -12.95
C ASN A 43 -7.02 -2.82 -12.28
N ALA A 44 -7.97 -2.02 -11.81
CA ALA A 44 -7.73 -0.66 -11.29
C ALA A 44 -6.67 -0.59 -10.18
N VAL A 45 -6.54 -1.65 -9.38
CA VAL A 45 -5.58 -1.72 -8.25
C VAL A 45 -4.32 -2.54 -8.56
N ALA A 46 -4.25 -3.20 -9.72
CA ALA A 46 -3.30 -4.28 -9.95
C ALA A 46 -1.83 -3.81 -9.91
N ARG A 47 -1.56 -2.67 -10.54
CA ARG A 47 -0.21 -2.08 -10.58
C ARG A 47 0.25 -1.65 -9.20
N ASP A 48 -0.61 -0.98 -8.46
CA ASP A 48 -0.30 -0.41 -7.16
C ASP A 48 -0.09 -1.51 -6.10
N ILE A 49 -0.88 -2.58 -6.14
CA ILE A 49 -0.68 -3.75 -5.29
C ILE A 49 0.64 -4.47 -5.62
N ARG A 50 1.03 -4.56 -6.90
CA ARG A 50 2.35 -5.11 -7.28
C ARG A 50 3.51 -4.28 -6.72
N LEU A 51 3.39 -2.96 -6.71
CA LEU A 51 4.39 -2.07 -6.11
C LEU A 51 4.40 -2.19 -4.58
N ALA A 52 3.23 -2.32 -3.95
CA ALA A 52 3.11 -2.55 -2.53
C ALA A 52 3.75 -3.87 -2.09
N GLU A 53 3.56 -4.95 -2.85
CA GLU A 53 4.21 -6.24 -2.64
C GLU A 53 5.74 -6.11 -2.62
N MET A 54 6.32 -5.32 -3.53
CA MET A 54 7.76 -5.04 -3.55
C MET A 54 8.22 -4.25 -2.31
N LEU A 55 7.43 -3.27 -1.86
CA LEU A 55 7.71 -2.52 -0.62
C LEU A 55 7.66 -3.42 0.62
N ILE A 56 6.68 -4.32 0.69
CA ILE A 56 6.54 -5.33 1.76
C ILE A 56 7.76 -6.25 1.76
N ALA A 57 8.16 -6.77 0.59
CA ALA A 57 9.33 -7.64 0.44
C ALA A 57 10.64 -6.95 0.89
N LYS A 58 10.74 -5.63 0.69
CA LYS A 58 11.86 -4.80 1.17
C LYS A 58 11.78 -4.45 2.66
N ARG A 59 10.69 -4.81 3.36
CA ARG A 59 10.41 -4.36 4.73
C ARG A 59 10.44 -2.84 4.86
N ALA A 60 9.94 -2.14 3.84
CA ALA A 60 9.99 -0.68 3.76
C ALA A 60 9.15 -0.02 4.85
N LYS A 61 9.58 1.17 5.29
CA LYS A 61 8.90 2.03 6.29
C LYS A 61 8.52 3.38 5.67
N PRO A 62 7.70 3.41 4.62
CA PRO A 62 7.30 4.67 3.99
C PRO A 62 6.47 5.51 4.97
N ALA A 63 6.57 6.83 4.84
CA ALA A 63 5.71 7.75 5.60
C ALA A 63 4.21 7.45 5.30
N PRO A 64 3.34 7.36 6.32
CA PRO A 64 1.91 7.09 6.13
C PRO A 64 1.24 8.05 5.14
N GLU A 65 1.60 9.33 5.18
CA GLU A 65 1.04 10.39 4.32
C GLU A 65 1.41 10.15 2.86
N ALA A 66 2.63 9.68 2.61
CA ALA A 66 3.12 9.33 1.27
C ALA A 66 2.40 8.10 0.70
N LEU A 67 2.04 7.12 1.54
CA LEU A 67 1.24 5.98 1.10
C LEU A 67 -0.19 6.39 0.71
N GLY A 68 -0.81 7.25 1.52
CA GLY A 68 -2.18 7.72 1.31
C GLY A 68 -2.37 8.69 0.14
N SER A 69 -1.33 9.45 -0.24
CA SER A 69 -1.43 10.50 -1.26
C SER A 69 -1.27 9.97 -2.69
N GLN A 70 -2.25 10.24 -3.56
CA GLN A 70 -2.14 9.95 -5.00
C GLN A 70 -0.99 10.69 -5.69
N ASP A 71 -0.59 11.86 -5.17
CA ASP A 71 0.47 12.68 -5.75
C ASP A 71 1.86 12.02 -5.62
N VAL A 72 2.00 11.11 -4.65
CA VAL A 72 3.23 10.34 -4.46
C VAL A 72 3.16 9.04 -5.25
N LYS A 73 4.10 8.85 -6.18
CA LYS A 73 4.22 7.61 -6.95
C LYS A 73 4.74 6.49 -6.05
N LEU A 74 3.98 5.41 -5.84
CA LEU A 74 4.44 4.26 -5.02
C LEU A 74 5.81 3.71 -5.46
N LYS A 75 6.11 3.75 -6.76
CA LYS A 75 7.41 3.31 -7.28
C LYS A 75 8.59 4.14 -6.73
N SER A 76 8.42 5.43 -6.46
CA SER A 76 9.51 6.26 -5.91
C SER A 76 9.85 5.86 -4.48
N LEU A 77 8.91 5.29 -3.73
CA LEU A 77 9.13 4.79 -2.38
C LEU A 77 10.01 3.52 -2.35
N LEU A 78 10.23 2.86 -3.50
CA LEU A 78 11.12 1.70 -3.59
C LEU A 78 12.61 2.05 -3.61
N ALA A 79 12.94 3.31 -3.89
CA ALA A 79 14.32 3.81 -3.96
C ALA A 79 14.78 4.48 -2.67
N ALA A 80 13.87 4.65 -1.70
CA ALA A 80 14.12 5.23 -0.39
C ALA A 80 14.61 4.18 0.61
#